data_AF-A0A1T4UBW0-F1
#
_entry.id   AF-A0A1T4UBW0-F1
#
_cell.length_a   1.000
_cell.length_b   1.000
_cell.length_c   1.000
_cell.angle_alpha   90.00
_cell.angle_beta   90.00
_cell.angle_gamma   90.00
#
_symmetry.space_group_name_H-M   'P 1'
#
loop_
_entity.id
_entity.type
_entity.pdbx_description
1 polymer ?
#
loop_
_entity_poly.entity_id
_entity_poly.type
_entity_poly.pdbx_seq_one_letter_code
_entity_poly.pdbx_strand_id
1 'polypeptide(L)'
;MVAIMNHFELFGLPFQFDIDGGLLATQFRELQRRFHPDNFATASERDRLLSVQKAAQINDAFQTLKNPVSRAEYMLAERDEDIRGEQKTLQDMDFLMQQMELREALEVISDSTDPEAALFDFEQQATAMYKAQLDKLAQLLSQENWIEAADAVRKLKFIVKLRDEVERLEESLFD
;
A
#
# COMPACT_ATOMS: atom_id res chain seq x y z
N MET A 1 -13.43 -23.35 18.02
CA MET A 1 -12.69 -22.84 16.85
C MET A 1 -12.31 -21.41 17.17
N VAL A 2 -11.02 -21.09 17.23
CA VAL A 2 -10.60 -19.68 17.30
C VAL A 2 -10.91 -19.13 15.91
N ALA A 3 -11.89 -18.23 15.80
CA ALA A 3 -12.11 -17.51 14.56
C ALA A 3 -10.77 -16.85 14.18
N ILE A 4 -10.28 -17.12 12.98
CA ILE A 4 -9.12 -16.42 12.44
C ILE A 4 -9.60 -14.98 12.25
N MET A 5 -9.27 -14.10 13.18
CA MET A 5 -9.59 -12.68 13.04
C MET A 5 -8.78 -12.13 11.87
N ASN A 6 -9.48 -11.53 10.91
CA ASN A 6 -8.83 -10.80 9.84
C ASN A 6 -8.20 -9.51 10.40
N HIS A 7 -7.37 -8.82 9.63
CA HIS A 7 -6.66 -7.63 10.12
C HIS A 7 -7.60 -6.49 10.53
N PHE A 8 -8.73 -6.33 9.84
CA PHE A 8 -9.73 -5.30 10.19
C PHE A 8 -10.38 -5.61 11.53
N GLU A 9 -10.80 -6.86 11.74
CA GLU A 9 -11.37 -7.34 13.01
C GLU A 9 -10.38 -7.20 14.17
N LEU A 10 -9.09 -7.45 13.93
CA LEU A 10 -8.05 -7.28 14.96
C LEU A 10 -8.02 -5.86 15.53
N PHE A 11 -8.23 -4.84 14.69
CA PHE A 11 -8.28 -3.44 15.12
C PHE A 11 -9.70 -2.95 15.43
N GLY A 12 -10.73 -3.79 15.25
CA GLY A 12 -12.14 -3.38 15.40
C GLY A 12 -12.60 -2.40 14.32
N LEU A 13 -12.03 -2.49 13.11
CA LEU A 13 -12.36 -1.67 11.96
C LEU A 13 -13.36 -2.40 11.04
N PRO A 14 -14.23 -1.66 10.33
CA PRO A 14 -15.03 -2.24 9.26
C PRO A 14 -14.14 -2.73 8.11
N PHE A 15 -14.56 -3.80 7.43
CA PHE A 15 -13.90 -4.30 6.22
C PHE A 15 -14.19 -3.38 5.05
N GLN A 16 -13.45 -2.27 4.94
CA GLN A 16 -13.59 -1.26 3.90
C GLN A 16 -12.22 -0.70 3.52
N PHE A 17 -12.09 -0.21 2.29
CA PHE A 17 -10.82 0.35 1.82
C PHE A 17 -10.50 1.66 2.53
N ASP A 18 -11.47 2.56 2.64
CA ASP A 18 -11.31 3.86 3.29
C ASP A 18 -11.44 3.72 4.81
N ILE A 19 -10.31 3.63 5.50
CA ILE A 19 -10.27 3.56 6.97
C ILE A 19 -9.75 4.86 7.57
N ASP A 20 -10.20 5.17 8.79
CA ASP A 20 -9.64 6.25 9.60
C ASP A 20 -8.24 5.86 10.10
N GLY A 21 -7.21 6.51 9.55
CA GLY A 21 -5.82 6.27 9.93
C GLY A 21 -5.50 6.68 11.37
N GLY A 22 -6.22 7.67 11.92
CA GLY A 22 -6.08 8.09 13.32
C GLY A 22 -6.65 7.04 14.27
N LEU A 23 -7.80 6.46 13.92
CA LEU A 23 -8.37 5.33 14.64
C LEU A 23 -7.45 4.11 14.57
N LEU A 24 -6.97 3.72 13.38
CA LEU A 24 -6.03 2.60 13.21
C LEU A 24 -4.79 2.78 14.10
N ALA A 25 -4.17 3.96 14.08
CA ALA A 25 -2.99 4.25 14.90
C ALA A 25 -3.29 4.20 16.42
N THR A 26 -4.50 4.58 16.83
CA THR A 26 -4.92 4.51 18.24
C THR A 26 -5.09 3.05 18.66
N GLN A 27 -5.85 2.26 17.90
CA GLN A 27 -6.07 0.84 18.15
C GLN A 27 -4.75 0.05 18.18
N PHE A 28 -3.83 0.38 17.26
CA PHE A 28 -2.49 -0.20 17.23
C PHE A 28 -1.72 0.03 18.54
N ARG A 29 -1.66 1.27 19.04
CA ARG A 29 -0.95 1.59 20.29
C ARG A 29 -1.56 0.87 21.49
N GLU A 30 -2.89 0.74 21.54
CA GLU A 30 -3.57 0.02 22.63
C GLU A 30 -3.22 -1.48 22.62
N LEU A 31 -3.30 -2.12 21.44
CA LEU A 31 -2.94 -3.52 21.29
C LEU A 31 -1.46 -3.76 21.56
N GLN A 32 -0.57 -2.91 21.04
CA GLN A 32 0.86 -3.00 21.28
C GLN A 32 1.19 -2.88 22.78
N ARG A 33 0.54 -1.96 23.50
CA ARG A 33 0.70 -1.82 24.96
C ARG A 33 0.21 -3.06 25.70
N ARG A 34 -0.91 -3.64 25.28
CA ARG A 34 -1.51 -4.82 25.93
C ARG A 34 -0.66 -6.08 25.73
N PHE A 35 -0.11 -6.27 24.53
CA PHE A 35 0.62 -7.48 24.16
C PHE A 35 2.14 -7.29 24.13
N HIS A 36 2.66 -6.19 24.69
CA HIS A 36 4.09 -5.90 24.73
C HIS A 36 4.86 -7.03 25.45
N PRO A 37 5.96 -7.56 24.87
CA PRO A 37 6.73 -8.65 25.47
C PRO A 37 7.21 -8.38 26.91
N ASP A 38 7.48 -7.11 27.24
CA ASP A 38 7.91 -6.70 28.58
C ASP A 38 6.84 -6.99 29.65
N ASN A 39 5.56 -6.96 29.31
CA ASN A 39 4.48 -7.31 30.24
C ASN A 39 4.50 -8.81 30.62
N PHE A 40 5.20 -9.63 29.84
CA PHE A 40 5.31 -11.08 30.00
C PHE A 40 6.74 -11.53 30.36
N ALA A 41 7.61 -10.60 30.76
CA ALA A 41 9.01 -10.90 31.08
C ALA A 41 9.16 -11.88 32.26
N THR A 42 8.21 -11.89 33.20
CA THR A 42 8.15 -12.81 34.34
C THR A 42 7.19 -13.98 34.13
N ALA A 43 6.56 -14.09 32.95
CA ALA A 43 5.64 -15.16 32.62
C ALA A 43 6.37 -16.45 32.23
N SER A 44 5.60 -17.51 31.96
CA SER A 44 6.18 -18.74 31.43
C SER A 44 6.82 -18.51 30.05
N GLU A 45 7.79 -19.35 29.67
CA GLU A 45 8.42 -19.28 28.34
C GLU A 45 7.37 -19.39 27.22
N ARG A 46 6.36 -20.25 27.40
CA ARG A 46 5.22 -20.38 26.50
C ARG A 46 4.47 -19.07 26.34
N ASP A 47 4.15 -18.39 27.44
CA ASP A 47 3.39 -17.14 27.40
C ASP A 47 4.21 -15.99 26.79
N ARG A 48 5.52 -15.96 27.05
CA ARG A 48 6.43 -15.01 26.41
C ARG A 48 6.49 -15.22 24.90
N LEU A 49 6.61 -16.46 24.44
CA LEU A 49 6.58 -16.79 23.00
C LEU A 49 5.26 -16.39 22.35
N LEU A 50 4.13 -16.67 23.01
CA LEU A 50 2.80 -16.26 22.53
C LEU A 50 2.66 -14.73 22.45
N SER A 51 3.19 -13.99 23.43
CA SER A 51 3.22 -12.52 23.40
C SER A 51 4.03 -11.98 22.22
N VAL A 52 5.21 -12.55 21.96
CA VAL A 52 6.05 -12.15 20.81
C VAL A 52 5.32 -12.41 19.48
N GLN A 53 4.71 -13.59 19.31
CA GLN A 53 3.93 -13.92 18.12
C GLN A 53 2.75 -12.96 17.93
N LYS A 54 2.05 -12.60 19.01
CA LYS A 54 0.95 -11.64 18.97
C LYS A 54 1.41 -10.24 18.61
N ALA A 55 2.52 -9.76 19.18
CA ALA A 55 3.09 -8.47 18.84
C ALA A 55 3.50 -8.40 17.36
N ALA A 56 4.12 -9.47 16.82
CA ALA A 56 4.43 -9.57 15.39
C ALA A 56 3.16 -9.51 14.53
N GLN A 57 2.13 -10.30 14.86
CA GLN A 57 0.84 -10.28 14.15
C GLN A 57 0.21 -8.88 14.13
N ILE A 58 0.25 -8.15 15.25
CA ILE A 58 -0.30 -6.78 15.37
C ILE A 58 0.50 -5.81 14.48
N ASN A 59 1.82 -5.92 14.47
CA ASN A 59 2.67 -5.07 13.62
C ASN A 59 2.40 -5.33 12.14
N ASP A 60 2.35 -6.60 11.72
CA ASP A 60 2.10 -6.97 10.32
C ASP A 60 0.73 -6.49 9.86
N ALA A 61 -0.30 -6.67 10.69
CA ALA A 61 -1.65 -6.18 10.39
C ALA A 61 -1.68 -4.65 10.30
N PHE A 62 -0.99 -3.94 11.20
CA PHE A 62 -0.91 -2.48 11.16
C PHE A 62 -0.22 -1.98 9.89
N GLN A 63 0.93 -2.55 9.52
CA GLN A 63 1.64 -2.13 8.30
C GLN A 63 0.80 -2.41 7.05
N THR A 64 0.18 -3.59 6.99
CA THR A 64 -0.71 -3.99 5.89
C THR A 64 -1.87 -3.00 5.74
N LEU A 65 -2.57 -2.67 6.83
CA LEU A 65 -3.70 -1.74 6.76
C LEU A 65 -3.27 -0.28 6.62
N LYS A 66 -2.10 0.13 7.09
CA LYS A 66 -1.67 1.53 7.00
C LYS A 66 -1.41 1.96 5.55
N ASN A 67 -0.76 1.13 4.75
CA ASN A 67 -0.48 1.44 3.36
C ASN A 67 -1.66 1.07 2.44
N PRO A 68 -2.18 1.99 1.61
CA PRO A 68 -3.33 1.73 0.74
C PRO A 68 -3.12 0.57 -0.25
N VAL A 69 -1.90 0.40 -0.79
CA VAL A 69 -1.59 -0.69 -1.73
C VAL A 69 -1.69 -2.03 -1.02
N SER A 70 -0.96 -2.23 0.08
CA SER A 70 -1.01 -3.49 0.83
C SER A 70 -2.40 -3.76 1.42
N ARG A 71 -3.14 -2.71 1.78
CA ARG A 71 -4.54 -2.84 2.24
C ARG A 71 -5.43 -3.40 1.14
N ALA A 72 -5.34 -2.89 -0.08
CA ALA A 72 -6.11 -3.41 -1.21
C ALA A 72 -5.69 -4.84 -1.58
N GLU A 73 -4.38 -5.12 -1.61
CA GLU A 73 -3.87 -6.48 -1.83
C GLU A 73 -4.42 -7.47 -0.79
N TYR A 74 -4.45 -7.06 0.48
CA TYR A 74 -5.02 -7.85 1.56
C TYR A 74 -6.53 -8.07 1.38
N MET A 75 -7.29 -7.01 1.06
CA MET A 75 -8.73 -7.13 0.83
C MET A 75 -9.06 -8.08 -0.33
N LEU A 76 -8.26 -8.07 -1.41
CA LEU A 76 -8.41 -9.00 -2.53
C LEU A 76 -8.06 -10.44 -2.13
N ALA A 77 -7.00 -10.63 -1.35
CA ALA A 77 -6.62 -11.96 -0.85
C ALA A 77 -7.71 -12.58 0.05
N GLU A 78 -8.38 -11.78 0.88
CA GLU A 78 -9.54 -12.22 1.68
C GLU A 78 -10.77 -12.61 0.83
N ARG A 79 -10.74 -12.32 -0.48
CA ARG A 79 -11.74 -12.71 -1.48
C ARG A 79 -11.24 -13.78 -2.46
N ASP A 80 -10.10 -14.41 -2.16
CA ASP A 80 -9.42 -15.41 -3.01
C ASP A 80 -9.02 -14.87 -4.41
N GLU A 81 -8.87 -13.54 -4.55
CA GLU A 81 -8.46 -12.90 -5.80
C GLU A 81 -6.96 -12.65 -5.84
N ASP A 82 -6.26 -13.35 -6.73
CA ASP A 82 -4.81 -13.27 -6.85
C ASP A 82 -4.36 -12.12 -7.76
N ILE A 83 -3.73 -11.13 -7.15
CA ILE A 83 -3.06 -10.02 -7.86
C ILE A 83 -1.84 -10.49 -8.68
N ARG A 84 -1.23 -11.63 -8.35
CA ARG A 84 -0.01 -12.16 -8.99
C ARG A 84 -0.26 -12.81 -10.34
N GLY A 85 -1.52 -12.87 -10.79
CA GLY A 85 -1.83 -13.14 -12.19
C GLY A 85 -1.24 -12.06 -13.11
N GLU A 86 0.05 -12.18 -13.44
CA GLU A 86 0.82 -11.25 -14.28
C GLU A 86 0.25 -11.13 -15.71
N GLN A 87 -0.63 -12.05 -16.12
CA GLN A 87 -1.12 -12.13 -17.49
C GLN A 87 -2.09 -11.01 -17.90
N LYS A 88 -2.76 -10.32 -16.95
CA LYS A 88 -3.77 -9.28 -17.33
C LYS A 88 -3.16 -7.91 -17.61
N THR A 89 -2.24 -7.42 -16.78
CA THR A 89 -1.66 -6.07 -17.01
C THR A 89 -0.74 -6.05 -18.23
N LEU A 90 -0.12 -7.19 -18.59
CA LEU A 90 0.64 -7.34 -19.84
C LEU A 90 -0.23 -7.25 -21.10
N GLN A 91 -1.56 -7.30 -20.98
CA GLN A 91 -2.50 -7.19 -22.10
C GLN A 91 -2.99 -5.75 -22.32
N ASP A 92 -2.69 -4.83 -21.41
CA ASP A 92 -3.07 -3.41 -21.52
C ASP A 92 -1.98 -2.60 -22.22
N MET A 93 -2.01 -2.62 -23.56
CA MET A 93 -1.01 -1.96 -24.40
C MET A 93 -0.96 -0.45 -24.21
N ASP A 94 -2.12 0.19 -24.06
CA ASP A 94 -2.21 1.64 -23.88
C ASP A 94 -1.55 2.04 -22.55
N PHE A 95 -1.79 1.27 -21.48
CA PHE A 95 -1.13 1.48 -20.20
C PHE A 95 0.39 1.29 -20.30
N LEU A 96 0.88 0.22 -20.95
CA LEU A 96 2.32 -0.02 -21.08
C LEU A 96 3.01 1.08 -21.89
N MET A 97 2.39 1.56 -22.96
CA MET A 97 2.89 2.68 -23.75
C MET A 97 2.99 3.95 -22.90
N GLN A 98 1.94 4.27 -22.15
CA GLN A 98 1.95 5.40 -21.22
C GLN A 98 3.08 5.28 -20.18
N GLN A 99 3.34 4.08 -19.66
CA GLN A 99 4.45 3.85 -18.71
C GLN A 99 5.82 4.09 -19.34
N MET A 100 6.00 3.72 -20.62
CA MET A 100 7.24 4.00 -21.34
C MET A 100 7.43 5.50 -21.56
N GLU A 101 6.39 6.19 -22.04
CA GLU A 101 6.43 7.65 -22.24
C GLU A 101 6.75 8.41 -20.96
N LEU A 102 6.19 7.98 -19.82
CA LEU A 102 6.48 8.60 -18.51
C LEU A 102 7.94 8.43 -18.10
N ARG A 103 8.54 7.28 -18.38
CA ARG A 103 9.96 7.03 -18.08
C ARG A 103 10.89 7.81 -19.01
N GLU A 104 10.58 7.84 -20.29
CA GLU A 104 11.31 8.68 -21.25
C GLU A 104 11.23 10.16 -20.84
N ALA A 105 10.06 10.63 -20.42
CA ALA A 105 9.89 11.99 -19.91
C ALA A 105 10.73 12.24 -18.64
N LEU A 106 10.77 11.28 -17.70
CA LEU A 106 11.59 11.37 -16.48
C LEU A 106 13.09 11.42 -16.79
N GLU A 107 13.57 10.62 -17.74
CA GLU A 107 14.99 10.54 -18.14
C GLU A 107 15.52 11.86 -18.72
N VAL A 108 14.68 12.64 -19.42
CA VAL A 108 15.12 13.90 -20.04
C VAL A 108 15.04 15.11 -19.10
N ILE A 109 14.50 14.96 -17.88
CA ILE A 109 14.36 16.07 -16.92
C ILE A 109 15.72 16.64 -16.54
N SER A 110 16.72 15.79 -16.30
CA SER A 110 18.07 16.21 -15.90
C SER A 110 18.78 17.03 -16.98
N ASP A 111 18.43 16.82 -18.26
CA ASP A 111 19.02 17.51 -19.41
C ASP A 111 18.19 18.74 -19.84
N SER A 112 17.11 19.05 -19.13
CA SER A 112 16.25 20.18 -19.44
C SER A 112 16.88 21.52 -19.07
N THR A 113 16.33 22.62 -19.60
CA THR A 113 16.83 23.98 -19.31
C THR A 113 16.60 24.39 -17.85
N ASP A 114 15.57 23.84 -17.21
CA ASP A 114 15.22 24.06 -15.81
C ASP A 114 14.76 22.74 -15.17
N PRO A 115 15.71 21.89 -14.73
CA PRO A 115 15.41 20.57 -14.18
C PRO A 115 14.55 20.61 -12.92
N GLU A 116 14.68 21.66 -12.10
CA GLU A 116 13.89 21.81 -10.87
C GLU A 116 12.42 22.05 -11.18
N ALA A 117 12.12 23.00 -12.07
CA ALA A 117 10.74 23.24 -12.49
C ALA A 117 10.15 22.02 -13.21
N ALA A 118 10.92 21.37 -14.09
CA ALA A 118 10.46 20.19 -14.81
C ALA A 118 10.18 19.00 -13.87
N LEU A 119 11.02 18.78 -12.86
CA LEU A 119 10.80 17.75 -11.85
C LEU A 119 9.55 18.04 -11.01
N PHE A 120 9.37 19.28 -10.58
CA PHE A 120 8.20 19.70 -9.81
C PHE A 120 6.89 19.47 -10.58
N ASP A 121 6.85 19.81 -11.87
CA ASP A 121 5.69 19.55 -12.73
C ASP A 121 5.43 18.04 -12.89
N PHE A 122 6.49 17.25 -13.06
CA PHE A 122 6.38 15.79 -13.18
C PHE A 122 5.91 15.13 -11.87
N GLU A 123 6.39 15.58 -10.71
CA GLU A 123 5.97 15.11 -9.40
C GLU A 123 4.46 15.39 -9.16
N GLN A 124 3.99 16.58 -9.54
CA GLN A 124 2.56 16.91 -9.50
C GLN A 124 1.74 15.99 -10.41
N GLN A 125 2.21 15.71 -11.62
CA GLN A 125 1.56 14.77 -12.54
C GLN A 125 1.49 13.36 -11.93
N ALA A 126 2.61 12.83 -11.42
CA ALA A 126 2.68 11.51 -10.81
C ALA A 126 1.76 11.41 -9.56
N THR A 127 1.70 12.47 -8.75
CA THR A 127 0.81 12.58 -7.60
C THR A 127 -0.66 12.59 -8.01
N ALA A 128 -1.02 13.33 -9.06
CA ALA A 128 -2.39 13.35 -9.59
C ALA A 128 -2.82 11.98 -10.14
N MET A 129 -1.92 11.30 -10.87
CA MET A 129 -2.15 9.94 -11.35
C MET A 129 -2.36 8.96 -10.19
N TYR A 130 -1.52 9.04 -9.16
CA TYR A 130 -1.64 8.19 -7.97
C TYR A 130 -2.99 8.37 -7.27
N LYS A 131 -3.42 9.63 -7.07
CA LYS A 131 -4.72 9.94 -6.45
C LYS A 131 -5.89 9.44 -7.29
N ALA A 132 -5.90 9.72 -8.59
CA ALA A 132 -6.97 9.27 -9.48
C ALA A 132 -7.09 7.73 -9.49
N GLN A 133 -5.95 7.03 -9.45
CA GLN A 133 -5.94 5.57 -9.41
C GLN A 133 -6.42 5.02 -8.04
N LEU A 134 -6.10 5.69 -6.94
CA LEU A 134 -6.65 5.36 -5.62
C LEU A 134 -8.16 5.56 -5.55
N ASP A 135 -8.67 6.68 -6.07
CA ASP A 135 -10.11 6.97 -6.08
C ASP A 135 -10.87 5.92 -6.89
N LYS A 136 -10.32 5.53 -8.06
CA LYS A 136 -10.86 4.44 -8.88
C LYS A 136 -10.86 3.10 -8.13
N LEU A 137 -9.75 2.77 -7.46
CA LEU A 137 -9.62 1.54 -6.68
C LEU A 137 -10.63 1.50 -5.53
N ALA A 138 -10.78 2.59 -4.77
CA ALA A 138 -11.76 2.72 -3.70
C ALA A 138 -13.19 2.47 -4.21
N GLN A 139 -13.54 3.08 -5.36
CA GLN A 139 -14.83 2.87 -6.00
C GLN A 139 -15.05 1.39 -6.38
N LEU A 140 -14.08 0.76 -7.06
CA LEU A 140 -14.18 -0.64 -7.48
C LEU A 140 -14.35 -1.59 -6.28
N LEU A 141 -13.57 -1.39 -5.21
CA LEU A 141 -13.66 -2.19 -3.99
C LEU A 141 -15.02 -2.00 -3.28
N SER A 142 -15.54 -0.76 -3.25
CA SER A 142 -16.86 -0.48 -2.65
C SER A 142 -18.03 -1.13 -3.41
N GLN A 143 -17.83 -1.38 -4.71
CA GLN A 143 -18.79 -2.03 -5.59
C GLN A 143 -18.57 -3.55 -5.68
N GLU A 144 -17.61 -4.10 -4.92
CA GLU A 144 -17.23 -5.52 -4.97
C GLU A 144 -16.76 -6.00 -6.36
N ASN A 145 -16.25 -5.08 -7.20
CA ASN A 145 -15.69 -5.40 -8.51
C ASN A 145 -14.23 -5.86 -8.35
N TRP A 146 -14.03 -7.06 -7.79
CA TRP A 146 -12.72 -7.53 -7.35
C TRP A 146 -11.72 -7.75 -8.49
N ILE A 147 -12.18 -8.21 -9.65
CA ILE A 147 -11.34 -8.48 -10.82
C ILE A 147 -10.74 -7.17 -11.36
N GLU A 148 -11.57 -6.15 -11.53
CA GLU A 148 -11.16 -4.81 -11.96
C GLU A 148 -10.34 -4.11 -10.89
N ALA A 149 -10.68 -4.30 -9.61
CA ALA A 149 -9.88 -3.78 -8.50
C ALA A 149 -8.47 -4.39 -8.49
N ALA A 150 -8.32 -5.68 -8.80
CA ALA A 150 -7.01 -6.31 -8.92
C ALA A 150 -6.17 -5.70 -10.06
N ASP A 151 -6.77 -5.38 -11.21
CA ASP A 151 -6.07 -4.63 -12.27
C ASP A 151 -5.71 -3.22 -11.82
N ALA A 152 -6.62 -2.54 -11.10
CA ALA A 152 -6.37 -1.22 -10.56
C ALA A 152 -5.20 -1.21 -9.56
N VAL A 153 -5.08 -2.22 -8.71
CA VAL A 153 -3.93 -2.41 -7.79
C VAL A 153 -2.63 -2.61 -8.58
N ARG A 154 -2.64 -3.44 -9.63
CA ARG A 154 -1.44 -3.65 -10.47
C ARG A 154 -0.94 -2.32 -11.06
N LYS A 155 -1.85 -1.54 -11.67
CA LYS A 155 -1.54 -0.20 -12.20
C LYS A 155 -1.04 0.76 -11.12
N LEU A 156 -1.66 0.73 -9.94
CA LEU A 156 -1.22 1.53 -8.79
C LEU A 156 0.22 1.22 -8.39
N LYS A 157 0.64 -0.06 -8.42
CA LYS A 157 2.03 -0.46 -8.11
C LYS A 157 3.06 0.09 -9.09
N PHE A 158 2.70 0.24 -10.37
CA PHE A 158 3.57 0.91 -11.35
C PHE A 158 3.71 2.40 -11.04
N ILE A 159 2.60 3.07 -10.70
CA ILE A 159 2.64 4.49 -10.32
C ILE A 159 3.47 4.70 -9.05
N VAL A 160 3.38 3.79 -8.06
CA VAL A 160 4.24 3.83 -6.87
C VAL A 160 5.72 3.74 -7.26
N LYS A 161 6.09 2.79 -8.13
CA LYS A 161 7.47 2.69 -8.62
C LYS A 161 7.93 3.94 -9.35
N LEU A 162 7.07 4.55 -10.16
CA LEU A 162 7.37 5.81 -10.85
C LEU A 162 7.64 6.93 -9.84
N ARG A 163 6.85 7.03 -8.77
CA ARG A 163 7.08 8.02 -7.70
C ARG A 163 8.40 7.76 -6.97
N ASP A 164 8.74 6.50 -6.69
CA ASP A 164 10.05 6.16 -6.12
C ASP A 164 11.21 6.52 -7.09
N GLU A 165 10.99 6.44 -8.42
CA GLU A 165 11.95 6.87 -9.44
C GLU A 165 12.12 8.41 -9.44
N VAL A 166 11.02 9.16 -9.27
CA VAL A 166 11.03 10.63 -9.13
C VAL A 166 11.77 11.07 -7.87
N GLU A 167 11.47 10.47 -6.72
CA GLU A 167 12.15 10.79 -5.44
C GLU A 167 13.67 10.57 -5.55
N ARG A 168 14.10 9.47 -6.19
CA ARG A 168 15.54 9.23 -6.44
C ARG A 168 16.18 10.26 -7.37
N LEU A 169 15.44 10.75 -8.36
CA LEU A 169 15.95 11.79 -9.25
C LEU A 169 16.07 13.13 -8.50
N GLU A 170 15.11 13.46 -7.65
CA GLU A 170 15.15 14.61 -6.76
C GLU A 170 16.41 14.59 -5.88
N GLU A 171 16.63 13.48 -5.15
CA GLU A 171 17.85 13.27 -4.35
C GLU A 171 19.12 13.47 -5.20
N SER A 172 19.17 12.89 -6.40
CA SER A 172 20.35 13.00 -7.28
C SER A 172 20.59 14.40 -7.87
N LEU A 173 19.57 15.26 -7.97
CA LEU A 173 19.69 16.60 -8.54
C LEU A 173 20.05 17.65 -7.48
N PHE A 174 19.66 17.42 -6.22
CA PHE A 174 19.75 18.43 -5.16
C PHE A 174 20.66 18.06 -3.98
N ASP A 175 21.16 16.82 -3.90
CA ASP A 175 22.25 16.42 -2.98
C ASP A 175 23.64 16.47 -3.65
#